data_AF-A0A956J4I1-F1
#
_entry.id   AF-A0A956J4I1-F1
#
_cell.length_a   1.000
_cell.length_b   1.000
_cell.length_c   1.000
_cell.angle_alpha   90.00
_cell.angle_beta   90.00
_cell.angle_gamma   90.00
#
_symmetry.space_group_name_H-M   'P 1'
#
loop_
_entity.id
_entity.type
_entity.pdbx_description
1 polymer ?
#
loop_
_entity_poly.entity_id
_entity_poly.type
_entity_poly.pdbx_seq_one_letter_code
_entity_poly.pdbx_strand_id
1 'polypeptide(L)'
;MSKQSQISATISEATKERLDRFTESYGLKKNFVVEQALLFFMQARLELPDEALVPTRLVVENKVFDRLVEALEHPAAPTASLRELMHGQDD
;
A
#
# COMPACT_ATOMS: atom_id res chain seq x y z
N MET A 1 -11.77 -34.63 -8.56
CA MET A 1 -12.06 -33.44 -9.37
C MET A 1 -12.40 -32.32 -8.40
N SER A 2 -11.44 -31.45 -8.06
CA SER A 2 -11.72 -30.30 -7.17
C SER A 2 -12.66 -29.34 -7.89
N LYS A 3 -13.69 -28.86 -7.18
CA LYS A 3 -14.60 -27.84 -7.72
C LYS A 3 -13.81 -26.54 -7.90
N GLN A 4 -13.78 -26.03 -9.13
CA GLN A 4 -13.22 -24.72 -9.44
C GLN A 4 -14.34 -23.68 -9.40
N SER A 5 -14.05 -22.54 -8.78
CA SER A 5 -14.95 -21.38 -8.72
C SER A 5 -14.37 -20.25 -9.57
N GLN A 6 -15.22 -19.59 -10.35
CA GLN A 6 -14.81 -18.45 -11.17
C GLN A 6 -15.18 -17.14 -10.47
N ILE A 7 -14.26 -16.19 -10.48
CA ILE A 7 -14.49 -14.80 -10.05
C ILE A 7 -14.23 -13.85 -11.22
N SER A 8 -14.86 -12.67 -11.21
CA SER A 8 -14.63 -11.60 -12.19
C SER A 8 -14.27 -10.31 -11.45
N ALA A 9 -13.26 -9.59 -11.94
CA ALA A 9 -12.82 -8.32 -11.39
C ALA A 9 -12.23 -7.43 -12.50
N THR A 10 -12.40 -6.12 -12.36
CA THR A 10 -11.79 -5.12 -13.25
C THR A 10 -10.48 -4.64 -12.64
N ILE A 11 -9.42 -4.61 -13.45
CA ILE A 11 -8.12 -4.05 -13.09
C ILE A 11 -7.71 -3.00 -14.12
N SER A 12 -6.75 -2.15 -13.78
CA SER A 12 -6.18 -1.21 -14.76
C SER A 12 -5.41 -1.96 -15.85
N GLU A 13 -5.36 -1.35 -17.04
CA GLU A 13 -4.59 -1.87 -18.18
C GLU A 13 -3.11 -2.07 -17.82
N ALA A 14 -2.51 -1.09 -17.13
CA ALA A 14 -1.13 -1.18 -16.66
C ALA A 14 -0.88 -2.39 -15.73
N THR A 15 -1.83 -2.73 -14.86
CA THR A 15 -1.70 -3.92 -14.00
C THR A 15 -1.82 -5.20 -14.80
N LYS A 16 -2.72 -5.23 -15.79
CA LYS A 16 -2.89 -6.37 -16.70
C LYS A 16 -1.61 -6.63 -17.51
N GLU A 17 -0.98 -5.59 -18.06
CA GLU A 17 0.30 -5.71 -18.76
C GLU A 17 1.43 -6.25 -17.86
N ARG A 18 1.50 -5.78 -16.61
CA ARG A 18 2.49 -6.27 -15.64
C ARG A 18 2.28 -7.74 -15.33
N LEU A 19 1.04 -8.17 -15.12
CA LEU A 19 0.70 -9.57 -14.88
C LEU A 19 1.07 -10.44 -16.09
N ASP A 20 0.72 -10.00 -17.30
CA ASP A 20 1.03 -10.71 -18.55
C ASP A 20 2.53 -10.96 -18.66
N ARG A 21 3.34 -9.89 -18.56
CA ARG A 21 4.81 -9.97 -18.63
C ARG A 21 5.41 -10.87 -17.56
N PHE A 22 4.92 -10.79 -16.33
CA PHE A 22 5.38 -11.62 -15.22
C PHE A 22 5.09 -13.11 -15.50
N THR A 23 3.88 -13.44 -15.95
CA THR A 23 3.53 -14.83 -16.25
C THR A 23 4.35 -15.39 -17.40
N GLU A 24 4.63 -14.59 -18.42
CA GLU A 24 5.46 -14.98 -19.56
C GLU A 24 6.92 -15.21 -19.16
N SER A 25 7.53 -14.29 -18.39
CA SER A 25 8.94 -14.41 -18.01
C SER A 25 9.23 -15.60 -17.09
N TYR A 26 8.25 -16.02 -16.29
CA TYR A 26 8.40 -17.12 -15.32
C TYR A 26 7.68 -18.41 -15.74
N GLY A 27 7.04 -18.45 -16.92
CA GLY A 27 6.32 -19.64 -17.41
C GLY A 27 5.13 -20.04 -16.53
N LEU A 28 4.50 -19.07 -15.86
CA LEU A 28 3.41 -19.31 -14.92
C LEU A 28 2.03 -19.10 -15.56
N LYS A 29 1.01 -19.77 -15.05
CA LYS A 29 -0.37 -19.51 -15.47
C LYS A 29 -0.96 -18.33 -14.70
N LYS A 30 -1.74 -17.48 -15.39
CA LYS A 30 -2.41 -16.32 -14.78
C LYS A 30 -3.34 -16.72 -13.63
N ASN A 31 -4.11 -17.79 -13.78
CA ASN A 31 -4.99 -18.28 -12.72
C ASN A 31 -4.21 -18.68 -11.44
N PHE A 32 -3.05 -19.33 -11.61
CA PHE A 32 -2.17 -19.66 -10.50
C PHE A 32 -1.66 -18.40 -9.79
N VAL A 33 -1.17 -17.41 -10.53
CA VAL A 33 -0.68 -16.15 -9.95
C VAL A 33 -1.80 -15.41 -9.21
N VAL A 34 -3.00 -15.34 -9.79
CA VAL A 34 -4.16 -14.68 -9.15
C VAL A 34 -4.56 -15.39 -7.87
N GLU A 35 -4.64 -16.72 -7.88
CA GLU A 35 -5.01 -17.50 -6.70
C GLU A 35 -3.98 -17.35 -5.58
N GLN A 36 -2.69 -17.43 -5.90
CA GLN A 36 -1.63 -17.18 -4.91
C GLN A 36 -1.69 -15.76 -4.36
N ALA A 37 -1.85 -14.75 -5.22
CA ALA A 37 -1.95 -13.37 -4.79
C ALA A 37 -3.13 -13.14 -3.82
N LEU A 38 -4.29 -13.74 -4.08
CA LEU A 38 -5.46 -13.65 -3.19
C LEU A 38 -5.19 -14.33 -1.84
N LEU A 39 -4.60 -15.53 -1.85
CA LEU A 39 -4.27 -16.24 -0.61
C LEU A 39 -3.26 -15.45 0.24
N PHE A 40 -2.17 -14.97 -0.37
CA PHE A 40 -1.18 -14.15 0.33
C PHE A 40 -1.79 -12.85 0.86
N PHE A 41 -2.63 -12.18 0.07
CA PHE A 41 -3.28 -10.95 0.50
C PHE A 41 -4.19 -11.18 1.72
N MET A 42 -5.03 -12.22 1.70
CA MET A 42 -5.91 -12.54 2.82
C MET A 42 -5.12 -12.96 4.07
N GLN A 43 -4.08 -13.79 3.90
CA GLN A 43 -3.25 -14.23 5.01
C GLN A 43 -2.52 -13.06 5.67
N ALA A 44 -1.91 -12.18 4.86
CA ALA A 44 -1.24 -10.98 5.36
C ALA A 44 -2.20 -10.08 6.16
N ARG A 45 -3.49 -10.04 5.80
CA ARG A 45 -4.49 -9.26 6.53
C ARG A 45 -4.94 -9.90 7.84
N LEU A 46 -4.83 -11.22 7.97
CA LEU A 46 -5.15 -11.94 9.21
C LEU A 46 -3.98 -11.90 10.21
N GLU A 47 -2.74 -11.92 9.73
CA GLU A 47 -1.55 -11.92 10.58
C GLU A 47 -1.19 -10.54 11.12
N LEU A 48 -1.59 -9.48 10.41
CA LEU A 48 -1.25 -8.11 10.75
C LEU A 48 -2.47 -7.38 11.34
N PRO A 49 -2.32 -6.67 12.49
CA PRO A 49 -3.35 -5.75 12.97
C PRO A 49 -3.73 -4.75 11.86
N ASP A 50 -4.97 -4.27 11.86
CA ASP A 50 -5.44 -3.37 10.80
C ASP A 50 -4.54 -2.12 10.66
N GLU A 51 -3.96 -1.69 11.78
CA GLU A 51 -3.04 -0.56 11.95
C GLU A 51 -1.66 -0.80 11.29
N ALA A 52 -1.29 -2.05 11.00
CA ALA A 52 -0.01 -2.39 10.39
C ALA A 52 -0.03 -2.31 8.85
N LEU A 53 -1.21 -2.20 8.21
CA LEU A 53 -1.29 -1.84 6.79
C LEU A 53 -1.41 -0.33 6.64
N VAL A 54 -0.27 0.35 6.77
CA VAL A 54 -0.17 1.77 6.46
C VAL A 54 -0.30 1.93 4.94
N PRO A 55 -1.28 2.70 4.43
CA PRO A 55 -1.36 3.00 3.01
C PRO A 55 -0.06 3.66 2.55
N THR A 56 0.60 3.08 1.56
CA THR A 56 1.80 3.68 0.94
C THR A 56 1.49 4.95 0.14
N ARG A 57 0.20 5.28 0.00
CA ARG A 57 -0.30 6.47 -0.69
C ARG A 57 -1.33 7.18 0.19
N LEU A 58 -1.05 8.45 0.51
CA LEU A 58 -2.02 9.37 1.09
C LEU A 58 -2.69 10.15 -0.04
N VAL A 59 -4.03 10.05 -0.13
CA VAL A 59 -4.84 10.84 -1.05
C VAL A 59 -5.51 11.95 -0.25
N VAL A 60 -5.28 13.19 -0.64
CA VAL A 60 -5.81 14.37 0.04
C VAL A 60 -6.56 15.26 -0.95
N GLU A 61 -7.46 16.11 -0.45
CA GLU A 61 -8.08 17.16 -1.27
C GLU A 61 -7.04 18.19 -1.72
N ASN A 62 -7.24 18.81 -2.88
CA ASN A 62 -6.31 19.81 -3.44
C ASN A 62 -5.98 20.92 -2.43
N LYS A 63 -6.97 21.45 -1.70
CA LYS A 63 -6.77 22.50 -0.69
C LYS A 63 -5.83 22.06 0.45
N VAL A 64 -5.79 20.76 0.76
CA VAL A 64 -4.92 20.18 1.79
C VAL A 64 -3.53 19.95 1.21
N PHE A 65 -3.47 19.50 -0.05
CA PHE A 65 -2.22 19.36 -0.78
C PHE A 65 -1.45 20.68 -0.86
N ASP A 66 -2.12 21.78 -1.22
CA ASP A 66 -1.48 23.10 -1.32
C ASP A 66 -0.86 23.55 0.01
N ARG A 67 -1.59 23.33 1.12
CA ARG A 67 -1.08 23.60 2.48
C ARG A 67 0.12 22.74 2.86
N LEU A 68 0.13 21.47 2.45
CA LEU A 68 1.25 20.57 2.68
C LEU A 68 2.49 21.02 1.92
N VAL A 69 2.33 21.41 0.65
CA VAL A 69 3.44 21.94 -0.17
C VAL A 69 4.01 23.21 0.47
N GLU A 70 3.16 24.17 0.86
CA GLU A 70 3.59 25.40 1.51
C GLU A 70 4.39 25.12 2.80
N ALA A 71 3.92 24.19 3.64
CA ALA A 71 4.59 23.81 4.88
C ALA A 71 5.93 23.09 4.65
N LEU A 72 6.10 22.38 3.52
CA LEU A 72 7.36 21.74 3.13
C LEU A 72 8.37 22.74 2.57
N GLU A 73 7.90 23.73 1.79
CA GLU A 73 8.74 24.80 1.25
C GLU A 73 9.16 25.81 2.32
N HIS A 74 8.30 26.04 3.32
CA HIS A 74 8.53 26.97 4.43
C HIS A 74 8.39 26.24 5.77
N PRO A 75 9.37 25.40 6.16
CA PRO A 75 9.30 24.63 7.39
C PRO A 75 9.21 25.53 8.61
N ALA A 76 8.19 25.32 9.44
CA ALA A 76 8.10 25.98 10.74
C ALA A 76 9.20 25.48 11.68
N ALA A 77 9.66 26.36 12.58
CA ALA A 77 10.56 25.93 13.64
C ALA A 77 9.87 24.89 14.54
N PRO A 78 10.58 23.85 15.01
CA PRO A 78 10.03 22.86 15.94
C PRO A 78 9.46 23.54 17.18
N THR A 79 8.26 23.12 17.59
CA THR A 79 7.64 23.63 18.82
C THR A 79 8.44 23.18 20.04
N ALA A 80 8.29 23.89 21.17
CA ALA A 80 8.96 23.51 22.41
C ALA A 80 8.61 22.06 22.83
N SER A 81 7.33 21.69 22.74
CA SER A 81 6.86 20.33 23.06
C SER A 81 7.43 19.27 22.11
N LEU A 82 7.60 19.58 20.82
CA LEU A 82 8.24 18.65 19.89
C LEU A 82 9.73 18.47 20.23
N ARG A 83 10.43 19.55 20.58
CA ARG A 83 11.83 19.44 21.02
C ARG A 83 11.95 18.60 22.28
N GLU A 84 11.12 18.86 23.28
CA GLU A 84 11.09 18.08 24.53
C GLU A 84 10.82 16.59 24.27
N LEU A 85 9.85 16.27 23.41
CA LEU A 85 9.57 14.89 22.99
C LEU A 85 10.78 14.23 22.31
N MET A 86 11.45 14.95 21.39
CA MET A 86 12.59 14.41 20.63
C MET A 86 13.89 14.30 21.44
N HIS A 87 14.02 15.03 22.55
CA HIS A 87 15.16 14.91 23.46
C HIS A 87 15.10 13.64 24.32
N GLY A 88 13.93 13.00 24.42
CA GLY A 88 13.71 11.88 25.33
C GLY A 88 13.70 12.35 26.79
N GLN A 89 12.86 11.74 27.62
CA GLN A 89 13.14 11.79 29.06
C GLN A 89 14.29 10.80 29.28
N ASP A 90 15.44 11.29 29.72
CA ASP A 90 16.49 10.41 30.25
C ASP A 90 15.88 9.68 31.46
N ASP A 91 15.52 8.41 31.28
CA ASP A 91 15.24 7.44 32.35
C ASP A 91 16.56 6.80 32.82
#